data_AF-A0A8C5WTJ1-F1
#
_entry.id   AF-A0A8C5WTJ1-F1
#
_cell.length_a   1.000
_cell.length_b   1.000
_cell.length_c   1.000
_cell.angle_alpha   90.00
_cell.angle_beta   90.00
_cell.angle_gamma   90.00
#
_symmetry.space_group_name_H-M   'P 1'
#
loop_
_entity.id
_entity.type
_entity.pdbx_description
1 polymer ?
#
loop_
_entity_poly.entity_id
_entity_poly.type
_entity_poly.pdbx_seq_one_letter_code
_entity_poly.pdbx_strand_id
1 'polypeptide(L)'
;MEELSQALACNFVVSQDLNSPAAPHPRLAQYKPKYSSLEQGERRRRLLEFQKTKRLDYINHARRLAENDWTYTEEEEKEEEEEGEIAKAVGDHEEMELEIVKKLPKRYANQLMLSEWLIDVPPDLDQEWLFVVCPTGKRALVVASRGTTAAYTKSGFCVNQFPSLLPGGNRLNSATGKEYTILDCIYNEVQQTYYILDVMCWRGHPVYDCQTDFRFYWLHSKMEEETDLSEKSRLNPYRFMGLKSYSCNPASLCEVLAMTFPFEVDGILFYHKQAHYNPGSTPLVGWLRPYMVSDILGIVVPSCPLTSKPGYAGQQLQQIIEHKRNKKQQPGAAEEAASQDGRYELEHLSTPRNSPDGHVCFLLTS
;
A
#
# COMPACT_ATOMS: atom_id res chain seq x y z
N MET A 1 -13.22 -13.41 29.11
CA MET A 1 -12.19 -13.70 28.08
C MET A 1 -12.60 -13.15 26.72
N GLU A 2 -13.82 -13.41 26.25
CA GLU A 2 -14.33 -12.95 24.95
C GLU A 2 -14.39 -11.41 24.79
N GLU A 3 -14.76 -10.68 25.84
CA GLU A 3 -14.74 -9.21 25.79
C GLU A 3 -13.32 -8.65 25.73
N LEU A 4 -12.35 -9.32 26.35
CA LEU A 4 -10.94 -8.94 26.31
C LEU A 4 -10.34 -9.21 24.93
N SER A 5 -10.64 -10.37 24.32
CA SER A 5 -10.22 -10.67 22.94
C SER A 5 -10.84 -9.70 21.95
N GLN A 6 -12.12 -9.37 22.09
CA GLN A 6 -12.78 -8.36 21.27
C GLN A 6 -12.15 -6.97 21.46
N ALA A 7 -11.88 -6.55 22.69
CA ALA A 7 -11.27 -5.25 22.97
C ALA A 7 -9.87 -5.13 22.35
N LEU A 8 -9.06 -6.19 22.48
CA LEU A 8 -7.70 -6.22 21.93
C LEU A 8 -7.74 -6.27 20.39
N ALA A 9 -8.60 -7.11 19.80
CA ALA A 9 -8.70 -7.23 18.34
C ALA A 9 -9.24 -5.96 17.65
N CYS A 10 -10.14 -5.22 18.29
CA CYS A 10 -10.76 -4.03 17.70
C CYS A 10 -10.04 -2.72 18.00
N ASN A 11 -9.37 -2.59 19.16
CA ASN A 11 -8.89 -1.30 19.66
C ASN A 11 -7.37 -1.24 19.87
N PHE A 12 -6.63 -2.34 19.73
CA PHE A 12 -5.17 -2.33 19.87
C PHE A 12 -4.51 -1.99 18.53
N VAL A 13 -4.55 -0.71 18.15
CA VAL A 13 -3.91 -0.22 16.92
C VAL A 13 -3.11 1.04 17.23
N VAL A 14 -1.84 1.05 16.79
CA VAL A 14 -0.91 2.18 17.00
C VAL A 14 -1.17 3.30 16.01
N SER A 15 -1.41 2.97 14.74
CA SER A 15 -1.90 3.93 13.73
C SER A 15 -3.41 3.81 13.58
N GLN A 16 -4.14 4.90 13.63
CA GLN A 16 -5.61 4.89 13.51
C GLN A 16 -6.09 4.78 12.05
N ASP A 17 -5.35 4.03 11.21
CA ASP A 17 -5.63 3.90 9.79
C ASP A 17 -6.87 3.04 9.55
N LEU A 18 -7.88 3.59 8.86
CA LEU A 18 -9.08 2.86 8.50
C LEU A 18 -8.78 1.76 7.48
N ASN A 19 -9.43 0.60 7.63
CA ASN A 19 -9.40 -0.51 6.67
C ASN A 19 -7.99 -0.92 6.21
N SER A 20 -7.00 -0.85 7.09
CA SER A 20 -5.60 -1.13 6.76
C SER A 20 -5.38 -2.59 6.30
N PRO A 21 -4.65 -2.81 5.19
CA PRO A 21 -4.20 -4.14 4.76
C PRO A 21 -3.25 -4.85 5.72
N ALA A 22 -2.75 -4.17 6.76
CA ALA A 22 -1.98 -4.81 7.83
C ALA A 22 -2.85 -5.73 8.70
N ALA A 23 -4.15 -5.47 8.77
CA ALA A 23 -5.14 -6.33 9.41
C ALA A 23 -5.90 -7.16 8.34
N PRO A 24 -6.51 -8.31 8.73
CA PRO A 24 -7.36 -9.07 7.82
C PRO A 24 -8.49 -8.23 7.24
N HIS A 25 -8.92 -8.58 6.02
CA HIS A 25 -10.03 -7.92 5.34
C HIS A 25 -11.27 -7.85 6.27
N PRO A 26 -11.95 -6.70 6.45
CA PRO A 26 -13.02 -6.56 7.44
C PRO A 26 -14.19 -7.54 7.31
N ARG A 27 -14.50 -8.00 6.08
CA ARG A 27 -15.49 -9.09 5.84
C ARG A 27 -15.07 -10.45 6.42
N LEU A 28 -13.77 -10.69 6.57
CA LEU A 28 -13.15 -11.90 7.12
C LEU A 28 -12.69 -11.72 8.58
N ALA A 29 -12.92 -10.55 9.18
CA ALA A 29 -12.64 -10.32 10.59
C ALA A 29 -13.74 -10.90 11.48
N GLN A 30 -13.35 -11.58 12.56
CA GLN A 30 -14.30 -12.10 13.56
C GLN A 30 -15.00 -10.97 14.30
N TYR A 31 -14.26 -9.91 14.62
CA TYR A 31 -14.78 -8.70 15.26
C TYR A 31 -14.74 -7.52 14.30
N LYS A 32 -15.76 -6.68 14.34
CA LYS A 32 -15.80 -5.45 13.54
C LYS A 32 -15.13 -4.32 14.33
N PRO A 33 -14.09 -3.65 13.78
CA PRO A 33 -13.51 -2.49 14.43
C PRO A 33 -14.54 -1.35 14.43
N LYS A 34 -14.57 -0.56 15.54
CA LYS A 34 -15.53 0.54 15.72
C LYS A 34 -15.40 1.65 14.66
N TYR A 35 -14.21 1.78 14.06
CA TYR A 35 -13.87 2.82 13.10
C TYR A 35 -14.19 2.48 11.63
N SER A 36 -14.72 1.28 11.35
CA SER A 36 -15.07 0.83 9.99
C SER A 36 -16.32 1.53 9.38
N SER A 37 -16.82 2.59 10.00
CA SER A 37 -18.20 3.07 9.81
C SER A 37 -18.40 4.13 8.73
N LEU A 38 -17.35 4.79 8.23
CA LEU A 38 -17.51 5.75 7.13
C LEU A 38 -17.41 5.03 5.78
N GLU A 39 -18.43 5.22 4.94
CA GLU A 39 -18.49 4.68 3.59
C GLU A 39 -17.31 5.21 2.76
N GLN A 40 -16.51 4.31 2.17
CA GLN A 40 -15.31 4.72 1.43
C GLN A 40 -15.67 5.68 0.29
N GLY A 41 -16.86 5.54 -0.32
CA GLY A 41 -17.36 6.46 -1.34
C GLY A 41 -17.38 7.94 -0.94
N GLU A 42 -17.83 8.27 0.27
CA GLU A 42 -17.93 9.67 0.72
C GLU A 42 -16.54 10.25 0.99
N ARG A 43 -15.67 9.49 1.66
CA ARG A 43 -14.27 9.87 1.93
C ARG A 43 -13.48 10.08 0.64
N ARG A 44 -13.65 9.22 -0.36
CA ARG A 44 -13.04 9.37 -1.69
C ARG A 44 -13.43 10.72 -2.33
N ARG A 45 -14.73 11.05 -2.34
CA ARG A 45 -15.23 12.31 -2.90
C ARG A 45 -14.63 13.53 -2.21
N ARG A 46 -14.65 13.55 -0.87
CA ARG A 46 -14.06 14.63 -0.07
C ARG A 46 -12.57 14.80 -0.36
N LEU A 47 -11.81 13.70 -0.46
CA LEU A 47 -10.37 13.76 -0.78
C LEU A 47 -10.10 14.26 -2.20
N LEU A 48 -10.90 13.89 -3.18
CA LEU A 48 -10.80 14.38 -4.56
C LEU A 48 -11.13 15.87 -4.68
N GLU A 49 -12.03 16.39 -3.84
CA GLU A 49 -12.29 17.83 -3.74
C GLU A 49 -11.14 18.55 -3.03
N PHE A 50 -10.66 17.99 -1.92
CA PHE A 50 -9.57 18.57 -1.13
C PHE A 50 -8.27 18.70 -1.92
N GLN A 51 -7.90 17.69 -2.71
CA GLN A 51 -6.67 17.74 -3.51
C GLN A 51 -6.67 18.85 -4.59
N LYS A 52 -7.84 19.39 -4.97
CA LYS A 52 -7.95 20.51 -5.93
C LYS A 52 -7.61 21.87 -5.31
N THR A 53 -7.85 22.03 -4.01
CA THR A 53 -7.59 23.28 -3.27
C THR A 53 -6.26 23.24 -2.54
N LYS A 54 -5.80 22.05 -2.17
CA LYS A 54 -4.54 21.81 -1.46
C LYS A 54 -3.33 22.27 -2.27
N ARG A 55 -2.50 23.12 -1.67
CA ARG A 55 -1.20 23.53 -2.20
C ARG A 55 -0.13 23.20 -1.17
N LEU A 56 0.66 22.16 -1.44
CA LEU A 56 1.83 21.82 -0.64
C LEU A 56 3.09 22.06 -1.47
N ASP A 57 4.18 22.38 -0.78
CA ASP A 57 5.49 22.56 -1.39
C ASP A 57 6.18 21.20 -1.66
N TYR A 58 5.64 20.47 -2.63
CA TYR A 58 6.20 19.19 -3.07
C TYR A 58 7.59 19.32 -3.69
N ILE A 59 7.94 20.49 -4.22
CA ILE A 59 9.26 20.77 -4.78
C ILE A 59 10.31 20.74 -3.68
N ASN A 60 10.07 21.49 -2.60
CA ASN A 60 10.98 21.48 -1.47
C ASN A 60 10.97 20.12 -0.77
N HIS A 61 9.81 19.47 -0.64
CA HIS A 61 9.73 18.12 -0.07
C HIS A 61 10.59 17.09 -0.83
N ALA A 62 10.50 17.07 -2.16
CA ALA A 62 11.30 16.18 -2.99
C ALA A 62 12.80 16.49 -2.87
N ARG A 63 13.18 17.77 -2.82
CA ARG A 63 14.56 18.19 -2.56
C ARG A 63 15.05 17.73 -1.19
N ARG A 64 14.26 17.90 -0.13
CA ARG A 64 14.59 17.47 1.24
C ARG A 64 14.89 15.96 1.28
N LEU A 65 14.06 15.15 0.62
CA LEU A 65 14.30 13.69 0.47
C LEU A 65 15.60 13.37 -0.27
N ALA A 66 15.88 14.08 -1.35
CA ALA A 66 17.07 13.86 -2.18
C ALA A 66 18.38 14.31 -1.50
N GLU A 67 18.33 15.37 -0.70
CA GLU A 67 19.51 16.00 -0.09
C GLU A 67 19.76 15.57 1.35
N ASN A 68 18.77 14.90 1.96
CA ASN A 68 18.69 14.59 3.39
C ASN A 68 18.81 15.84 4.27
N ASP A 69 18.16 16.92 3.84
CA ASP A 69 18.18 18.23 4.49
C ASP A 69 16.85 18.48 5.22
N TRP A 70 16.88 18.50 6.54
CA TRP A 70 15.71 18.63 7.43
C TRP A 70 15.88 19.74 8.48
N THR A 71 16.83 20.65 8.31
CA THR A 71 17.16 21.64 9.36
C THR A 71 16.08 22.71 9.55
N TYR A 72 15.41 23.11 8.46
CA TYR A 72 14.37 24.13 8.51
C TYR A 72 13.07 23.67 9.20
N THR A 73 12.83 22.35 9.26
CA THR A 73 11.61 21.83 9.87
C THR A 73 11.57 21.98 11.38
N GLU A 74 12.69 22.08 12.09
CA GLU A 74 12.67 22.27 13.56
C GLU A 74 12.16 23.67 13.98
N GLU A 75 12.25 24.66 13.08
CA GLU A 75 11.73 26.01 13.28
C GLU A 75 10.27 26.12 12.78
N GLU A 76 9.96 25.58 11.60
CA GLU A 76 8.57 25.42 11.10
C GLU A 76 7.72 24.58 12.08
N GLU A 77 8.33 23.62 12.79
CA GLU A 77 7.69 22.78 13.81
C GLU A 77 7.09 23.57 14.96
N LYS A 78 7.79 24.62 15.42
CA LYS A 78 7.31 25.44 16.55
C LYS A 78 6.09 26.26 16.13
N GLU A 79 6.11 26.77 14.91
CA GLU A 79 4.98 27.54 14.36
C GLU A 79 3.78 26.62 14.07
N GLU A 80 4.01 25.41 13.55
CA GLU A 80 2.95 24.44 13.27
C GLU A 80 2.34 23.77 14.52
N GLU A 81 3.14 23.57 15.57
CA GLU A 81 2.64 23.08 16.87
C GLU A 81 1.71 24.10 17.52
N GLU A 82 2.05 25.39 17.44
CA GLU A 82 1.20 26.50 17.91
C GLU A 82 -0.13 26.58 17.12
N GLU A 83 -0.10 26.43 15.78
CA GLU A 83 -1.34 26.41 14.97
C GLU A 83 -2.20 25.15 15.21
N GLY A 84 -1.56 23.99 15.41
CA GLY A 84 -2.24 22.72 15.66
C GLY A 84 -2.93 22.64 17.03
N GLU A 85 -2.40 23.32 18.04
CA GLU A 85 -3.05 23.45 19.36
C GLU A 85 -4.32 24.31 19.29
N ILE A 86 -4.34 25.35 18.45
CA ILE A 86 -5.51 26.20 18.23
C ILE A 86 -6.64 25.44 17.51
N ALA A 87 -6.30 24.61 16.51
CA ALA A 87 -7.28 23.82 15.76
C ALA A 87 -7.91 22.68 16.60
N LYS A 88 -7.11 21.99 17.43
CA LYS A 88 -7.59 20.92 18.32
C LYS A 88 -8.63 21.37 19.35
N ALA A 89 -8.69 22.67 19.66
CA ALA A 89 -9.68 23.24 20.56
C ALA A 89 -11.09 23.37 19.95
N VAL A 90 -11.23 23.27 18.62
CA VAL A 90 -12.50 23.50 17.90
C VAL A 90 -13.28 22.21 17.63
N GLY A 91 -12.65 21.04 17.78
CA GLY A 91 -13.30 19.77 18.05
C GLY A 91 -14.28 19.25 16.99
N ASP A 92 -13.75 18.55 16.00
CA ASP A 92 -14.48 17.45 15.37
C ASP A 92 -13.52 16.34 14.91
N HIS A 93 -13.92 15.07 15.06
CA HIS A 93 -13.09 13.91 14.70
C HIS A 93 -12.86 13.81 13.18
N GLU A 94 -13.71 14.46 12.39
CA GLU A 94 -13.71 14.46 10.92
C GLU A 94 -12.66 15.40 10.30
N GLU A 95 -12.27 16.47 10.99
CA GLU A 95 -11.20 17.37 10.53
C GLU A 95 -9.83 16.69 10.62
N MET A 96 -9.68 15.71 11.51
CA MET A 96 -8.43 15.02 11.81
C MET A 96 -7.92 14.14 10.64
N GLU A 97 -8.80 13.49 9.87
CA GLU A 97 -8.39 12.71 8.68
C GLU A 97 -7.86 13.61 7.56
N LEU A 98 -8.53 14.75 7.31
CA LEU A 98 -8.05 15.74 6.35
C LEU A 98 -6.80 16.45 6.85
N GLU A 99 -6.64 16.62 8.18
CA GLU A 99 -5.42 17.17 8.80
C GLU A 99 -4.20 16.27 8.64
N ILE A 100 -4.35 14.94 8.74
CA ILE A 100 -3.23 14.01 8.44
C ILE A 100 -2.80 14.17 6.98
N VAL A 101 -3.75 14.36 6.07
CA VAL A 101 -3.45 14.61 4.64
C VAL A 101 -2.86 16.01 4.44
N LYS A 102 -3.09 17.00 5.32
CA LYS A 102 -2.50 18.34 5.23
C LYS A 102 -0.99 18.34 5.44
N LYS A 103 -0.41 17.38 6.17
CA LYS A 103 1.01 17.39 6.54
C LYS A 103 1.84 16.37 5.75
N LEU A 104 3.01 16.79 5.28
CA LEU A 104 3.96 15.87 4.64
C LEU A 104 4.79 15.13 5.70
N PRO A 105 5.05 13.82 5.51
CA PRO A 105 5.89 13.08 6.44
C PRO A 105 7.31 13.63 6.48
N LYS A 106 7.92 13.59 7.66
CA LYS A 106 9.31 13.98 7.87
C LYS A 106 10.23 12.79 7.60
N ARG A 107 11.44 13.08 7.10
CA ARG A 107 12.47 12.05 6.84
C ARG A 107 11.99 10.99 5.84
N TYR A 108 12.50 9.77 5.94
CA TYR A 108 12.21 8.69 5.00
C TYR A 108 11.02 7.80 5.40
N ALA A 109 10.44 8.01 6.59
CA ALA A 109 9.31 7.22 7.08
C ALA A 109 7.98 7.72 6.49
N ASN A 110 7.04 6.80 6.27
CA ASN A 110 5.66 7.09 5.84
C ASN A 110 5.54 7.89 4.52
N GLN A 111 6.56 7.87 3.65
CA GLN A 111 6.56 8.58 2.36
C GLN A 111 5.73 7.89 1.26
N LEU A 112 5.24 6.68 1.51
CA LEU A 112 4.52 5.89 0.52
C LEU A 112 3.02 6.08 0.63
N MET A 113 2.33 6.14 -0.51
CA MET A 113 0.88 6.12 -0.56
C MET A 113 0.39 4.69 -0.35
N LEU A 114 -0.42 4.47 0.68
CA LEU A 114 -0.88 3.15 1.11
C LEU A 114 -2.37 2.99 0.81
N SER A 115 -2.73 1.83 0.29
CA SER A 115 -4.11 1.48 0.00
C SER A 115 -4.88 1.04 1.24
N GLU A 116 -6.19 1.23 1.22
CA GLU A 116 -7.12 0.50 2.09
C GLU A 116 -7.55 -0.82 1.44
N TRP A 117 -8.13 -1.74 2.20
CA TRP A 117 -8.93 -2.82 1.59
C TRP A 117 -10.05 -2.24 0.73
N LEU A 118 -10.26 -2.78 -0.48
CA LEU A 118 -11.40 -2.41 -1.31
C LEU A 118 -12.67 -3.11 -0.79
N ILE A 119 -13.50 -2.40 -0.02
CA ILE A 119 -14.70 -2.95 0.61
C ILE A 119 -15.95 -2.47 -0.11
N ASP A 120 -16.02 -1.16 -0.32
CA ASP A 120 -17.07 -0.45 -1.05
C ASP A 120 -16.59 -0.21 -2.48
N VAL A 121 -17.22 -0.91 -3.42
CA VAL A 121 -16.84 -0.90 -4.83
C VAL A 121 -17.41 0.36 -5.48
N PRO A 122 -16.56 1.24 -6.04
CA PRO A 122 -17.00 2.43 -6.75
C PRO A 122 -17.96 2.06 -7.89
N PRO A 123 -19.09 2.76 -8.06
CA PRO A 123 -20.02 2.50 -9.16
C PRO A 123 -19.41 2.81 -10.54
N ASP A 124 -18.39 3.67 -10.57
CA ASP A 124 -17.63 4.13 -11.73
C ASP A 124 -16.27 3.41 -11.86
N LEU A 125 -16.12 2.23 -11.26
CA LEU A 125 -14.87 1.47 -11.25
C LEU A 125 -14.32 1.24 -12.67
N ASP A 126 -15.17 0.88 -13.62
CA ASP A 126 -14.79 0.58 -15.01
C ASP A 126 -14.26 1.80 -15.78
N GLN A 127 -14.69 3.01 -15.39
CA GLN A 127 -14.41 4.26 -16.08
C GLN A 127 -13.29 5.06 -15.40
N GLU A 128 -13.34 5.25 -14.08
CA GLU A 128 -12.46 6.18 -13.36
C GLU A 128 -11.32 5.49 -12.60
N TRP A 129 -11.22 4.16 -12.69
CA TRP A 129 -10.17 3.40 -11.98
C TRP A 129 -9.27 2.60 -12.92
N LEU A 130 -8.04 2.42 -12.47
CA LEU A 130 -7.04 1.56 -13.07
C LEU A 130 -6.64 0.50 -12.05
N PHE A 131 -6.26 -0.69 -12.50
CA PHE A 131 -5.70 -1.70 -11.60
C PHE A 131 -4.29 -2.12 -12.00
N VAL A 132 -3.51 -2.52 -11.01
CA VAL A 132 -2.12 -2.96 -11.14
C VAL A 132 -1.94 -4.29 -10.42
N VAL A 133 -1.40 -5.28 -11.13
CA VAL A 133 -1.05 -6.58 -10.56
C VAL A 133 0.30 -6.48 -9.86
N CYS A 134 0.32 -6.77 -8.57
CA CYS A 134 1.48 -6.55 -7.72
C CYS A 134 2.23 -7.86 -7.43
N PRO A 135 3.57 -7.88 -7.60
CA PRO A 135 4.40 -9.02 -7.23
C PRO A 135 4.48 -9.19 -5.71
N THR A 136 4.75 -10.42 -5.27
CA THR A 136 5.21 -10.69 -3.90
C THR A 136 6.58 -10.04 -3.70
N GLY A 137 6.70 -9.24 -2.65
CA GLY A 137 7.94 -8.53 -2.35
C GLY A 137 7.79 -7.51 -1.24
N LYS A 138 8.86 -6.76 -0.99
CA LYS A 138 8.93 -5.74 0.05
C LYS A 138 8.72 -4.36 -0.57
N ARG A 139 7.71 -3.64 -0.06
CA ARG A 139 7.46 -2.26 -0.47
C ARG A 139 8.63 -1.37 -0.04
N ALA A 140 9.15 -0.55 -0.95
CA ALA A 140 10.31 0.30 -0.72
C ALA A 140 10.18 1.67 -1.40
N LEU A 141 10.51 2.72 -0.65
CA LEU A 141 10.80 4.03 -1.20
C LEU A 141 12.20 3.99 -1.80
N VAL A 142 12.35 4.32 -3.08
CA VAL A 142 13.66 4.38 -3.74
C VAL A 142 14.01 5.83 -4.01
N VAL A 143 15.16 6.27 -3.52
CA VAL A 143 15.70 7.62 -3.74
C VAL A 143 17.04 7.50 -4.44
N ALA A 144 17.11 7.95 -5.69
CA ALA A 144 18.34 8.08 -6.45
C ALA A 144 18.79 9.54 -6.43
N SER A 145 19.94 9.83 -5.85
CA SER A 145 20.46 11.19 -5.67
C SER A 145 21.97 11.16 -5.45
N ARG A 146 22.67 12.23 -5.87
CA ARG A 146 24.11 12.45 -5.62
C ARG A 146 25.01 11.27 -5.99
N GLY A 147 24.64 10.53 -7.03
CA GLY A 147 25.42 9.44 -7.60
C GLY A 147 25.26 8.09 -6.90
N THR A 148 24.24 7.93 -6.07
CA THR A 148 23.87 6.66 -5.40
C THR A 148 22.36 6.50 -5.34
N THR A 149 21.90 5.27 -5.16
CA THR A 149 20.50 4.95 -4.93
C THR A 149 20.33 4.28 -3.58
N ALA A 150 19.34 4.70 -2.81
CA ALA A 150 19.01 4.13 -1.51
C ALA A 150 17.55 3.65 -1.51
N ALA A 151 17.31 2.53 -0.84
CA ALA A 151 15.98 1.93 -0.69
C ALA A 151 15.58 1.93 0.79
N TYR A 152 14.42 2.49 1.10
CA TYR A 152 13.89 2.63 2.46
C TYR A 152 12.60 1.85 2.66
N THR A 153 12.40 1.28 3.84
CA THR A 153 11.14 0.66 4.24
C THR A 153 10.04 1.71 4.47
N LYS A 154 8.79 1.25 4.67
CA LYS A 154 7.68 2.10 5.13
C LYS A 154 8.00 2.85 6.42
N SER A 155 8.76 2.23 7.33
CA SER A 155 9.22 2.83 8.58
C SER A 155 10.41 3.79 8.42
N GLY A 156 10.94 3.95 7.20
CA GLY A 156 12.06 4.85 6.91
C GLY A 156 13.45 4.25 7.17
N PHE A 157 13.54 2.95 7.45
CA PHE A 157 14.83 2.27 7.61
C PHE A 157 15.50 2.06 6.25
N CYS A 158 16.76 2.48 6.11
CA CYS A 158 17.54 2.27 4.89
C CYS A 158 17.96 0.79 4.80
N VAL A 159 17.34 0.06 3.89
CA VAL A 159 17.60 -1.38 3.69
C VAL A 159 18.88 -1.59 2.90
N ASN A 160 19.11 -0.75 1.89
CA ASN A 160 20.23 -0.93 0.98
C ASN A 160 20.62 0.38 0.30
N GLN A 161 21.90 0.46 -0.07
CA GLN A 161 22.47 1.56 -0.84
C GLN A 161 23.37 1.01 -1.94
N PHE A 162 23.09 1.37 -3.19
CA PHE A 162 23.71 0.78 -4.38
C PHE A 162 23.75 1.80 -5.54
N PRO A 163 24.66 1.63 -6.52
CA PRO A 163 24.59 2.41 -7.75
C PRO A 163 23.41 1.94 -8.61
N SER A 164 22.71 2.84 -9.30
CA SER A 164 21.72 2.45 -10.31
C SER A 164 21.81 3.36 -11.54
N LEU A 165 21.23 2.91 -12.65
CA LEU A 165 21.11 3.73 -13.86
C LEU A 165 19.97 4.75 -13.80
N LEU A 166 19.23 4.85 -12.68
CA LEU A 166 18.26 5.91 -12.48
C LEU A 166 18.95 7.29 -12.55
N PRO A 167 18.25 8.34 -13.03
CA PRO A 167 18.79 9.68 -12.99
C PRO A 167 19.12 10.10 -11.55
N GLY A 168 20.37 10.54 -11.33
CA GLY A 168 20.93 10.81 -10.00
C GLY A 168 21.50 9.59 -9.25
N GLY A 169 21.31 8.37 -9.74
CA GLY A 169 21.70 7.11 -9.09
C GLY A 169 23.13 6.64 -9.34
N ASN A 170 23.86 7.31 -10.22
CA ASN A 170 25.25 6.99 -10.58
C ASN A 170 26.07 8.27 -10.76
N ARG A 171 27.33 8.24 -10.34
CA ARG A 171 28.30 9.35 -10.48
C ARG A 171 28.48 9.79 -11.93
N LEU A 172 28.37 8.88 -12.89
CA LEU A 172 28.47 9.20 -14.32
C LEU A 172 27.25 9.99 -14.84
N ASN A 173 26.09 9.78 -14.23
CA ASN A 173 24.82 10.42 -14.60
C ASN A 173 24.44 11.56 -13.63
N SER A 174 25.43 12.12 -12.92
CA SER A 174 25.25 13.16 -11.92
C SER A 174 25.98 14.46 -12.31
N ALA A 175 26.13 14.72 -13.61
CA ALA A 175 26.89 15.85 -14.13
C ALA A 175 26.37 17.21 -13.62
N THR A 176 25.06 17.32 -13.40
CA THR A 176 24.39 18.56 -12.97
C THR A 176 24.25 18.68 -11.45
N GLY A 177 24.55 17.61 -10.69
CA GLY A 177 24.48 17.54 -9.22
C GLY A 177 23.08 17.72 -8.59
N LYS A 178 22.08 18.12 -9.37
CA LYS A 178 20.71 18.44 -8.94
C LYS A 178 19.65 17.44 -9.43
N GLU A 179 20.07 16.43 -10.18
CA GLU A 179 19.17 15.40 -10.68
C GLU A 179 18.94 14.34 -9.60
N TYR A 180 17.68 14.17 -9.23
CA TYR A 180 17.26 13.12 -8.32
C TYR A 180 15.95 12.50 -8.79
N THR A 181 15.75 11.24 -8.41
CA THR A 181 14.58 10.45 -8.78
C THR A 181 14.04 9.79 -7.52
N ILE A 182 12.72 9.86 -7.32
CA ILE A 182 12.02 9.28 -6.18
C ILE A 182 10.91 8.39 -6.73
N LEU A 183 10.99 7.11 -6.40
CA LEU A 183 10.09 6.07 -6.89
C LEU A 183 9.45 5.30 -5.73
N ASP A 184 8.26 4.78 -6.00
CA ASP A 184 7.60 3.81 -5.14
C ASP A 184 7.70 2.43 -5.78
N CYS A 185 8.35 1.49 -5.09
CA CYS A 185 8.73 0.20 -5.65
C CYS A 185 8.32 -0.98 -4.77
N ILE A 186 8.20 -2.15 -5.39
CA ILE A 186 8.12 -3.45 -4.72
C ILE A 186 9.39 -4.23 -5.08
N TYR A 187 10.24 -4.47 -4.10
CA TYR A 187 11.44 -5.27 -4.28
C TYR A 187 11.10 -6.77 -4.21
N ASN A 188 11.30 -7.47 -5.33
CA ASN A 188 11.23 -8.92 -5.37
C ASN A 188 12.62 -9.52 -5.16
N GLU A 189 12.80 -10.23 -4.05
CA GLU A 189 14.09 -10.79 -3.64
C GLU A 189 14.57 -11.91 -4.58
N VAL A 190 13.66 -12.78 -5.02
CA VAL A 190 13.97 -13.93 -5.88
C VAL A 190 14.56 -13.47 -7.21
N GLN A 191 14.00 -12.40 -7.78
CA GLN A 191 14.43 -11.85 -9.07
C GLN A 191 15.45 -10.73 -8.92
N GLN A 192 15.70 -10.26 -7.70
CA GLN A 192 16.52 -9.08 -7.40
C GLN A 192 16.13 -7.89 -8.29
N THR A 193 14.82 -7.61 -8.34
CA THR A 193 14.23 -6.62 -9.23
C THR A 193 13.33 -5.68 -8.44
N TYR A 194 13.51 -4.38 -8.62
CA TYR A 194 12.61 -3.34 -8.12
C TYR A 194 11.50 -3.12 -9.15
N TYR A 195 10.32 -3.63 -8.84
CA TYR A 195 9.13 -3.35 -9.63
C TYR A 195 8.61 -1.97 -9.26
N ILE A 196 8.69 -1.02 -10.19
CA ILE A 196 8.24 0.35 -9.96
C ILE A 196 6.72 0.34 -10.04
N LEU A 197 6.07 0.70 -8.93
CA LEU A 197 4.62 0.88 -8.89
C LEU A 197 4.25 2.33 -9.20
N ASP A 198 5.04 3.29 -8.75
CA ASP A 198 4.73 4.70 -8.93
C ASP A 198 5.97 5.60 -9.01
N VAL A 199 5.77 6.81 -9.51
CA VAL A 199 6.79 7.86 -9.63
C VAL A 199 6.34 9.11 -8.90
N MET A 200 7.19 9.62 -8.02
CA MET A 200 6.92 10.85 -7.28
C MET A 200 7.83 12.00 -7.75
N CYS A 201 9.03 11.67 -8.22
CA CYS A 201 9.93 12.63 -8.83
C CYS A 201 10.84 11.94 -9.85
N TRP A 202 11.10 12.59 -10.98
CA TRP A 202 12.04 12.10 -12.00
C TRP A 202 12.89 13.25 -12.52
N ARG A 203 14.22 13.10 -12.50
CA ARG A 203 15.18 14.17 -12.89
C ARG A 203 14.92 15.52 -12.20
N GLY A 204 14.51 15.49 -10.93
CA GLY A 204 14.21 16.69 -10.15
C GLY A 204 12.85 17.34 -10.45
N HIS A 205 12.01 16.74 -11.31
CA HIS A 205 10.63 17.17 -11.54
C HIS A 205 9.68 16.36 -10.62
N PRO A 206 9.19 16.94 -9.51
CA PRO A 206 8.17 16.31 -8.69
C PRO A 206 6.84 16.24 -9.45
N VAL A 207 6.11 15.15 -9.27
CA VAL A 207 4.79 14.89 -9.89
C VAL A 207 3.77 14.45 -8.85
N TYR A 208 3.96 14.80 -7.58
CA TYR A 208 3.06 14.45 -6.48
C TYR A 208 1.63 14.96 -6.70
N ASP A 209 1.50 16.16 -7.24
CA ASP A 209 0.26 16.86 -7.57
C ASP A 209 -0.35 16.42 -8.91
N CYS A 210 0.28 15.48 -9.60
CA CYS A 210 -0.26 14.93 -10.84
C CYS A 210 -1.17 13.73 -10.57
N GLN A 211 -2.17 13.57 -11.44
CA GLN A 211 -3.11 12.46 -11.42
C GLN A 211 -2.41 11.12 -11.70
N THR A 212 -2.95 10.02 -11.16
CA THR A 212 -2.40 8.66 -11.28
C THR A 212 -2.23 8.23 -12.74
N ASP A 213 -3.23 8.48 -13.58
CA ASP A 213 -3.19 8.10 -14.99
C ASP A 213 -2.02 8.78 -15.74
N PHE A 214 -1.80 10.07 -15.48
CA PHE A 214 -0.64 10.81 -15.97
C PHE A 214 0.66 10.23 -15.41
N ARG A 215 0.76 10.01 -14.10
CA ARG A 215 1.96 9.45 -13.46
C ARG A 215 2.34 8.09 -14.05
N PHE A 216 1.37 7.21 -14.25
CA PHE A 216 1.59 5.88 -14.84
C PHE A 216 2.00 5.99 -16.31
N TYR A 217 1.31 6.81 -17.11
CA TYR A 217 1.69 7.05 -18.51
C TYR A 217 3.11 7.60 -18.62
N TRP A 218 3.42 8.61 -17.81
CA TRP A 218 4.72 9.28 -17.82
C TRP A 218 5.84 8.36 -17.36
N LEU A 219 5.62 7.57 -16.31
CA LEU A 219 6.55 6.54 -15.85
C LEU A 219 6.88 5.57 -16.99
N HIS A 220 5.86 5.02 -17.68
CA HIS A 220 6.10 4.10 -18.78
C HIS A 220 6.89 4.74 -19.92
N SER A 221 6.55 5.97 -20.32
CA SER A 221 7.32 6.71 -21.33
C SER A 221 8.78 6.93 -20.90
N LYS A 222 9.04 7.24 -19.62
CA LYS A 222 10.41 7.41 -19.11
C LYS A 222 11.18 6.10 -18.97
N MET A 223 10.50 4.99 -18.72
CA MET A 223 11.12 3.67 -18.73
C MET A 223 11.54 3.23 -20.13
N GLU A 224 10.79 3.60 -21.17
CA GLU A 224 11.15 3.30 -22.56
C GLU A 224 12.35 4.11 -23.05
N GLU A 225 12.57 5.31 -22.51
CA GLU A 225 13.77 6.12 -22.77
C GLU A 225 15.05 5.47 -22.18
N GLU A 226 14.94 4.77 -21.04
CA GLU A 226 16.06 4.21 -20.28
C GLU A 226 16.20 2.68 -20.51
N THR A 227 16.64 2.30 -21.70
CA THR A 227 16.71 0.88 -22.15
C THR A 227 17.50 -0.06 -21.23
N ASP A 228 18.62 0.40 -20.65
CA ASP A 228 19.53 -0.43 -19.86
C ASP A 228 19.07 -0.64 -18.39
N LEU A 229 18.03 0.06 -17.94
CA LEU A 229 17.59 0.00 -16.55
C LEU A 229 17.01 -1.38 -16.17
N SER A 230 16.50 -2.09 -17.16
CA SER A 230 15.94 -3.43 -17.02
C SER A 230 17.00 -4.53 -16.99
N GLU A 231 18.27 -4.21 -17.21
CA GLU A 231 19.37 -5.17 -17.26
C GLU A 231 20.29 -5.06 -16.02
N LYS A 232 20.91 -6.19 -15.65
CA LYS A 232 21.90 -6.20 -14.58
C LYS A 232 23.27 -5.86 -15.14
N SER A 233 23.92 -4.88 -14.51
CA SER A 233 25.29 -4.49 -14.82
C SER A 233 26.05 -4.13 -13.55
N ARG A 234 27.36 -3.86 -13.67
CA ARG A 234 28.16 -3.38 -12.53
C ARG A 234 27.65 -2.05 -11.98
N LEU A 235 27.07 -1.21 -12.83
CA LEU A 235 26.50 0.10 -12.48
C LEU A 235 25.01 0.04 -12.15
N ASN A 236 24.38 -1.13 -12.34
CA ASN A 236 22.97 -1.40 -12.08
C ASN A 236 22.80 -2.85 -11.57
N PRO A 237 23.14 -3.14 -10.30
CA PRO A 237 23.09 -4.49 -9.77
C PRO A 237 21.65 -5.02 -9.65
N TYR A 238 20.67 -4.12 -9.56
CA TYR A 238 19.25 -4.44 -9.50
C TYR A 238 18.52 -3.92 -10.72
N ARG A 239 17.65 -4.75 -11.28
CA ARG A 239 16.79 -4.38 -12.41
C ARG A 239 15.68 -3.47 -11.89
N PHE A 240 15.28 -2.47 -12.67
CA PHE A 240 14.01 -1.78 -12.45
C PHE A 240 13.05 -2.07 -13.60
N MET A 241 11.81 -2.41 -13.27
CA MET A 241 10.77 -2.69 -14.26
C MET A 241 9.47 -2.03 -13.83
N GLY A 242 8.88 -1.22 -14.70
CA GLY A 242 7.56 -0.62 -14.45
C GLY A 242 6.45 -1.67 -14.46
N LEU A 243 5.60 -1.66 -13.42
CA LEU A 243 4.38 -2.46 -13.40
C LEU A 243 3.36 -1.84 -14.35
N LYS A 244 2.70 -2.68 -15.15
CA LYS A 244 1.65 -2.24 -16.08
C LYS A 244 0.35 -1.97 -15.33
N SER A 245 -0.33 -0.90 -15.73
CA SER A 245 -1.70 -0.62 -15.32
C SER A 245 -2.70 -1.02 -16.40
N TYR A 246 -3.90 -1.38 -15.98
CA TYR A 246 -4.96 -1.90 -16.83
C TYR A 246 -6.30 -1.23 -16.48
N SER A 247 -7.23 -1.22 -17.42
CA SER A 247 -8.59 -0.72 -17.20
C SER A 247 -9.42 -1.68 -16.35
N CYS A 248 -10.19 -1.18 -15.40
CA CYS A 248 -11.03 -2.03 -14.53
C CYS A 248 -12.32 -2.55 -15.17
N ASN A 249 -12.46 -2.53 -16.51
CA ASN A 249 -13.62 -3.14 -17.14
C ASN A 249 -13.60 -4.68 -16.95
N PRO A 250 -14.77 -5.35 -16.88
CA PRO A 250 -14.81 -6.79 -16.58
C PRO A 250 -14.01 -7.66 -17.56
N ALA A 251 -13.98 -7.31 -18.84
CA ALA A 251 -13.25 -8.07 -19.85
C ALA A 251 -11.73 -8.01 -19.61
N SER A 252 -11.20 -6.82 -19.33
CA SER A 252 -9.79 -6.58 -19.04
C SER A 252 -9.36 -7.26 -17.73
N LEU A 253 -10.20 -7.20 -16.69
CA LEU A 253 -9.95 -7.93 -15.44
C LEU A 253 -9.84 -9.44 -15.69
N CYS A 254 -10.78 -10.02 -16.45
CA CYS A 254 -10.75 -11.44 -16.79
C CYS A 254 -9.51 -11.82 -17.61
N GLU A 255 -9.18 -11.03 -18.62
CA GLU A 255 -8.01 -11.26 -19.47
C GLU A 255 -6.72 -11.25 -18.64
N VAL A 256 -6.52 -10.20 -17.83
CA VAL A 256 -5.31 -10.02 -17.03
C VAL A 256 -5.19 -11.06 -15.92
N LEU A 257 -6.30 -11.50 -15.31
CA LEU A 257 -6.30 -12.61 -14.35
C LEU A 257 -5.98 -13.96 -15.00
N ALA A 258 -6.17 -14.12 -16.30
CA ALA A 258 -5.76 -15.30 -17.05
C ALA A 258 -4.30 -15.24 -17.55
N MET A 259 -3.68 -14.05 -17.54
CA MET A 259 -2.29 -13.88 -17.98
C MET A 259 -1.30 -14.53 -17.01
N THR A 260 -0.14 -14.90 -17.56
CA THR A 260 1.02 -15.33 -16.77
C THR A 260 1.94 -14.15 -16.50
N PHE A 261 2.30 -13.95 -15.24
CA PHE A 261 3.25 -12.93 -14.84
C PHE A 261 4.64 -13.52 -14.66
N PRO A 262 5.71 -12.74 -14.90
CA PRO A 262 7.07 -13.20 -14.65
C PRO A 262 7.36 -13.36 -13.15
N PHE A 263 6.43 -13.02 -12.27
CA PHE A 263 6.58 -13.03 -10.82
C PHE A 263 5.37 -13.70 -10.15
N GLU A 264 5.54 -14.12 -8.90
CA GLU A 264 4.43 -14.53 -8.04
C GLU A 264 3.57 -13.31 -7.70
N VAL A 265 2.26 -13.41 -7.90
CA VAL A 265 1.32 -12.32 -7.66
C VAL A 265 0.86 -12.32 -6.21
N ASP A 266 1.04 -11.18 -5.54
CA ASP A 266 0.59 -10.98 -4.15
C ASP A 266 -0.85 -10.47 -4.08
N GLY A 267 -1.22 -9.58 -5.00
CA GLY A 267 -2.55 -9.00 -5.06
C GLY A 267 -2.66 -7.91 -6.11
N ILE A 268 -3.78 -7.20 -6.04
CA ILE A 268 -4.20 -6.23 -7.05
C ILE A 268 -4.52 -4.92 -6.35
N LEU A 269 -3.87 -3.86 -6.80
CA LEU A 269 -4.17 -2.50 -6.39
C LEU A 269 -5.08 -1.84 -7.41
N PHE A 270 -6.07 -1.10 -6.93
CA PHE A 270 -7.03 -0.32 -7.72
C PHE A 270 -6.82 1.14 -7.40
N TYR A 271 -6.39 1.93 -8.38
CA TYR A 271 -6.12 3.35 -8.25
C TYR A 271 -7.22 4.17 -8.92
N HIS A 272 -7.73 5.19 -8.22
CA HIS A 272 -8.52 6.21 -8.87
C HIS A 272 -7.63 7.03 -9.82
N LYS A 273 -8.04 7.20 -11.08
CA LYS A 273 -7.27 7.90 -12.12
C LYS A 273 -6.84 9.29 -11.68
N GLN A 274 -7.77 10.04 -11.10
CA GLN A 274 -7.56 11.43 -10.71
C GLN A 274 -6.79 11.61 -9.38
N ALA A 275 -6.37 10.55 -8.69
CA ALA A 275 -5.73 10.70 -7.38
C ALA A 275 -4.33 11.30 -7.48
N HIS A 276 -4.04 12.32 -6.67
CA HIS A 276 -2.67 12.82 -6.45
C HIS A 276 -1.90 11.83 -5.57
N TYR A 277 -0.57 11.83 -5.67
CA TYR A 277 0.27 11.02 -4.80
C TYR A 277 0.38 11.69 -3.42
N ASN A 278 -0.37 11.19 -2.45
CA ASN A 278 -0.33 11.64 -1.06
C ASN A 278 0.23 10.53 -0.17
N PRO A 279 1.36 10.73 0.54
CA PRO A 279 1.86 9.75 1.49
C PRO A 279 0.84 9.41 2.59
N GLY A 280 0.80 8.17 3.05
CA GLY A 280 -0.15 7.68 4.06
C GLY A 280 -1.29 6.85 3.49
N SER A 281 -2.19 6.38 4.36
CA SER A 281 -3.35 5.58 3.99
C SER A 281 -4.40 6.40 3.22
N THR A 282 -4.97 5.85 2.15
CA THR A 282 -6.00 6.52 1.36
C THR A 282 -7.04 5.55 0.80
N PRO A 283 -8.33 5.92 0.81
CA PRO A 283 -9.39 5.14 0.17
C PRO A 283 -9.42 5.32 -1.37
N LEU A 284 -8.60 6.22 -1.94
CA LEU A 284 -8.44 6.40 -3.39
C LEU A 284 -7.56 5.31 -4.03
N VAL A 285 -6.95 4.45 -3.20
CA VAL A 285 -6.29 3.24 -3.64
C VAL A 285 -6.87 2.06 -2.85
N GLY A 286 -7.43 1.08 -3.56
CA GLY A 286 -7.99 -0.13 -2.98
C GLY A 286 -7.06 -1.33 -3.19
N TRP A 287 -6.99 -2.23 -2.22
CA TRP A 287 -6.25 -3.49 -2.29
C TRP A 287 -7.18 -4.68 -2.23
N LEU A 288 -6.94 -5.69 -3.07
CA LEU A 288 -7.57 -7.01 -3.01
C LEU A 288 -6.56 -8.13 -3.24
N ARG A 289 -6.82 -9.28 -2.62
CA ARG A 289 -6.20 -10.54 -3.05
C ARG A 289 -6.87 -11.04 -4.34
N PRO A 290 -6.17 -11.75 -5.23
CA PRO A 290 -6.75 -12.12 -6.52
C PRO A 290 -7.98 -13.04 -6.38
N TYR A 291 -8.00 -13.93 -5.39
CA TYR A 291 -9.16 -14.78 -5.08
C TYR A 291 -10.39 -14.02 -4.53
N MET A 292 -10.22 -12.77 -4.06
CA MET A 292 -11.33 -11.95 -3.54
C MET A 292 -12.06 -11.19 -4.65
N VAL A 293 -11.46 -11.06 -5.84
CA VAL A 293 -11.99 -10.24 -6.93
C VAL A 293 -13.40 -10.66 -7.33
N SER A 294 -13.64 -11.96 -7.46
CA SER A 294 -14.96 -12.47 -7.85
C SER A 294 -16.04 -12.16 -6.80
N ASP A 295 -15.72 -12.35 -5.52
CA ASP A 295 -16.67 -12.15 -4.42
C ASP A 295 -16.97 -10.67 -4.15
N ILE A 296 -15.98 -9.79 -4.34
CA ILE A 296 -16.10 -8.37 -4.00
C ILE A 296 -16.62 -7.55 -5.18
N LEU A 297 -16.11 -7.79 -6.39
CA LEU A 297 -16.56 -7.07 -7.58
C LEU A 297 -17.81 -7.70 -8.22
N GLY A 298 -18.19 -8.92 -7.82
CA GLY A 298 -19.35 -9.61 -8.38
C GLY A 298 -19.16 -10.04 -9.84
N ILE A 299 -17.91 -10.20 -10.29
CA ILE A 299 -17.57 -10.59 -11.66
C ILE A 299 -17.20 -12.07 -11.74
N VAL A 300 -17.51 -12.70 -12.87
CA VAL A 300 -17.06 -14.06 -13.18
C VAL A 300 -15.60 -13.99 -13.59
N VAL A 301 -14.72 -14.65 -12.85
CA VAL A 301 -13.27 -14.68 -13.12
C VAL A 301 -12.86 -16.04 -13.71
N PRO A 302 -11.79 -16.11 -14.52
CA PRO A 302 -11.28 -17.39 -15.02
C PRO A 302 -10.86 -18.30 -13.87
N SER A 303 -11.07 -19.61 -14.01
CA SER A 303 -10.55 -20.60 -13.05
C SER A 303 -9.06 -20.81 -13.29
N CYS A 304 -8.23 -20.20 -12.47
CA CYS A 304 -6.78 -20.28 -12.55
C CYS A 304 -6.16 -20.27 -11.14
N PRO A 305 -4.86 -20.58 -10.99
CA PRO A 305 -4.20 -20.58 -9.68
C PRO A 305 -4.35 -19.26 -8.91
N LEU A 306 -4.43 -18.12 -9.61
CA LEU A 306 -4.61 -16.80 -8.99
C LEU A 306 -5.99 -16.66 -8.32
N THR A 307 -7.04 -17.15 -8.97
CA THR A 307 -8.43 -17.00 -8.51
C THR A 307 -8.87 -18.13 -7.58
N SER A 308 -8.05 -19.18 -7.44
CA SER A 308 -8.30 -20.28 -6.52
C SER A 308 -8.27 -19.80 -5.07
N LYS A 309 -9.39 -19.99 -4.36
CA LYS A 309 -9.47 -19.67 -2.93
C LYS A 309 -8.55 -20.63 -2.15
N PRO A 310 -7.69 -20.13 -1.26
CA PRO A 310 -6.88 -21.00 -0.43
C PRO A 310 -7.77 -21.73 0.57
N GLY A 311 -7.39 -22.97 0.95
CA GLY A 311 -8.21 -23.83 1.81
C GLY A 311 -8.59 -23.19 3.16
N TYR A 312 -7.69 -22.38 3.74
CA TYR A 312 -7.95 -21.65 4.98
C TYR A 312 -9.05 -20.60 4.84
N ALA A 313 -9.23 -19.99 3.67
CA ALA A 313 -10.23 -18.92 3.49
C ALA A 313 -11.66 -19.48 3.58
N GLY A 314 -11.88 -20.71 3.11
CA GLY A 314 -13.15 -21.40 3.25
C GLY A 314 -13.46 -21.75 4.71
N GLN A 315 -12.47 -22.27 5.43
CA GLN A 315 -12.59 -22.64 6.85
C GLN A 315 -12.82 -21.40 7.73
N GLN A 316 -12.09 -20.32 7.49
CA GLN A 316 -12.24 -19.06 8.23
C GLN A 316 -13.64 -18.47 8.06
N LEU A 317 -14.20 -18.51 6.85
CA LEU A 317 -15.56 -18.04 6.61
C LEU A 317 -16.61 -18.91 7.34
N GLN A 318 -16.43 -20.23 7.35
CA GLN A 318 -17.30 -21.15 8.10
C GLN A 318 -17.27 -20.88 9.60
N GLN A 319 -16.08 -20.71 10.18
CA GLN A 319 -15.90 -20.36 11.60
C GLN A 319 -16.58 -19.03 11.94
N ILE A 320 -16.47 -18.01 11.07
CA ILE A 320 -17.15 -16.72 11.27
C ILE A 320 -18.67 -16.88 11.22
N ILE A 321 -19.19 -17.71 10.31
CA ILE A 321 -20.63 -17.97 10.20
C ILE A 321 -21.14 -18.68 11.46
N GLU A 322 -20.43 -19.70 11.94
CA GLU A 322 -20.77 -20.43 13.17
C GLU A 322 -20.73 -19.51 14.39
N HIS A 323 -19.69 -18.69 14.52
CA HIS A 323 -19.58 -17.72 15.61
C HIS A 323 -20.73 -16.69 15.60
N LYS A 324 -21.07 -16.16 14.42
CA LYS A 324 -22.23 -15.25 14.26
C LYS A 324 -23.57 -15.94 14.54
N ARG A 325 -23.69 -17.23 14.21
CA ARG A 325 -24.88 -18.05 14.48
C ARG A 325 -25.04 -18.27 15.99
N ASN A 326 -23.98 -18.65 16.68
CA ASN A 326 -23.98 -18.87 18.13
C ASN A 326 -24.29 -17.56 18.89
N LYS A 327 -23.71 -16.43 18.47
CA LYS A 327 -24.00 -15.10 19.05
C LYS A 327 -25.45 -14.63 18.83
N LYS A 328 -26.09 -15.06 17.73
CA LYS A 328 -27.53 -14.79 17.49
C LYS A 328 -28.46 -15.74 18.28
N GLN A 329 -27.99 -16.92 18.65
CA GLN A 329 -28.78 -17.93 19.36
C GLN A 329 -28.73 -17.78 20.89
N GLN A 330 -27.74 -17.09 21.45
CA GLN A 330 -27.70 -16.77 22.89
C GLN A 330 -27.35 -15.29 23.13
N PRO A 331 -28.35 -14.41 23.31
CA PRO A 331 -28.11 -13.01 23.66
C PRO A 331 -27.66 -12.80 25.12
N GLY A 332 -27.52 -13.84 25.94
CA GLY A 332 -27.33 -13.69 27.39
C GLY A 332 -26.84 -14.91 28.18
N ALA A 333 -26.10 -15.85 27.57
CA ALA A 333 -25.47 -16.95 28.30
C ALA A 333 -23.95 -16.92 28.10
N ALA A 334 -23.32 -15.88 28.61
CA ALA A 334 -21.86 -15.73 28.64
C ALA A 334 -21.28 -16.25 29.96
N GLU A 335 -21.85 -17.30 30.54
CA GLU A 335 -21.27 -18.01 31.68
C GLU A 335 -21.43 -19.51 31.42
N GLU A 336 -20.32 -20.24 31.47
CA GLU A 336 -20.23 -21.70 31.48
C GLU A 336 -20.41 -22.44 30.14
N ALA A 337 -19.35 -22.44 29.32
CA ALA A 337 -18.87 -23.67 28.68
C ALA A 337 -17.42 -23.46 28.22
N ALA A 338 -16.47 -23.65 29.13
CA ALA A 338 -15.08 -23.86 28.77
C ALA A 338 -14.94 -25.27 28.14
N SER A 339 -14.99 -25.38 26.81
CA SER A 339 -14.47 -26.57 26.14
C SER A 339 -13.00 -26.35 25.80
N GLN A 340 -12.17 -27.09 26.52
CA GLN A 340 -10.74 -27.26 26.28
C GLN A 340 -10.51 -27.72 24.84
N ASP A 341 -9.98 -26.83 24.00
CA ASP A 341 -9.01 -27.14 22.95
C ASP A 341 -8.57 -25.82 22.30
N GLY A 342 -7.98 -24.94 23.12
CA GLY A 342 -7.33 -23.72 22.67
C GLY A 342 -5.96 -24.03 22.06
N ARG A 343 -5.92 -24.65 20.88
CA ARG A 343 -4.75 -24.51 20.02
C ARG A 343 -4.80 -23.14 19.36
N TYR A 344 -4.10 -22.20 19.99
CA TYR A 344 -3.77 -20.93 19.38
C TYR A 344 -2.73 -21.17 18.28
N GLU A 345 -3.18 -21.31 17.04
CA GLU A 345 -2.32 -21.05 15.89
C GLU A 345 -2.41 -19.56 15.57
N LEU A 346 -1.61 -18.77 16.28
CA LEU A 346 -1.09 -17.54 15.73
C LEU A 346 -0.25 -17.96 14.52
N GLU A 347 -0.70 -17.64 13.31
CA GLU A 347 0.04 -17.55 12.03
C GLU A 347 -0.96 -17.83 10.87
N HIS A 348 -0.99 -17.13 9.74
CA HIS A 348 0.10 -16.55 8.98
C HIS A 348 -0.35 -15.27 8.22
N LEU A 349 0.41 -14.18 8.32
CA LEU A 349 0.31 -13.02 7.41
C LEU A 349 1.00 -13.29 6.05
N SER A 350 1.32 -14.55 5.76
CA SER A 350 1.92 -15.01 4.53
C SER A 350 1.33 -16.38 4.20
N THR A 351 1.01 -16.64 2.94
CA THR A 351 0.55 -17.96 2.50
C THR A 351 1.56 -19.02 2.92
N PRO A 352 1.16 -20.07 3.67
CA PRO A 352 2.04 -21.20 3.91
C PRO A 352 2.44 -21.80 2.57
N ARG A 353 3.75 -21.97 2.35
CA ARG A 353 4.25 -22.77 1.24
C ARG A 353 4.04 -24.24 1.60
N ASN A 354 3.33 -24.99 0.77
CA ASN A 354 3.41 -26.44 0.81
C ASN A 354 4.81 -26.84 0.32
N SER A 355 5.72 -27.19 1.22
CA SER A 355 6.91 -27.97 0.87
C SER A 355 6.49 -29.43 0.70
N PRO A 356 6.99 -30.15 -0.33
CA PRO A 356 6.66 -31.56 -0.55
C PRO A 356 7.24 -32.50 0.51
N ASP A 357 8.19 -32.01 1.32
CA ASP A 357 8.73 -32.75 2.46
C ASP A 357 8.31 -32.05 3.75
N GLY A 358 7.60 -32.76 4.62
CA GLY A 358 6.92 -32.29 5.82
C GLY A 358 7.83 -31.85 6.97
N HIS A 359 8.82 -30.99 6.70
CA HIS A 359 9.65 -30.34 7.71
C HIS A 359 9.44 -28.83 7.69
N VAL A 360 8.79 -28.32 8.74
CA VAL A 360 8.69 -26.89 9.05
C VAL A 360 10.08 -26.40 9.47
N CYS A 361 10.77 -25.68 8.58
CA CYS A 361 12.04 -25.05 8.90
C CYS A 361 11.78 -23.63 9.42
N PHE A 362 11.94 -23.44 10.74
CA PHE A 362 11.87 -22.12 11.37
C PHE A 362 13.12 -21.29 10.99
N LEU A 363 12.97 -20.32 10.09
CA LEU A 363 13.89 -19.20 10.00
C LEU A 363 13.27 -18.02 10.75
N LEU A 364 13.63 -17.89 12.02
CA LEU A 364 13.41 -16.70 12.81
C LEU A 364 14.22 -15.55 12.20
N THR A 365 13.54 -14.56 11.62
CA THR A 365 14.14 -13.26 11.30
C THR A 365 14.05 -12.37 12.54
N SER A 366 15.20 -12.03 13.13
CA SER A 366 15.36 -10.95 14.10
C SER A 366 15.42 -9.58 13.43
#